data_AF-A0A373MZA6-F1
#
_entry.id   AF-A0A373MZA6-F1
#
_cell.length_a   1.000
_cell.length_b   1.000
_cell.length_c   1.000
_cell.angle_alpha   90.00
_cell.angle_beta   90.00
_cell.angle_gamma   90.00
#
_symmetry.space_group_name_H-M   'P 1'
#
loop_
_entity.id
_entity.type
_entity.pdbx_description
1 polymer ?
#
loop_
_entity_poly.entity_id
_entity_poly.type
_entity_poly.pdbx_seq_one_letter_code
_entity_poly.pdbx_strand_id
1 'polypeptide(L)'
;MGIWEVIQKEIVDKPEISAELRTSWREQESMVLTLENTKTKQKTERGFCTEEGGTEERMKDIVREMLLRLDDVDEWRRKLAMLKLIQAALDIKLDQRQKQYALSEIPAWLVEGRRTGKTLANVIKILINEKETIRITRDSAWRYTDDNRFGYAYVWEQAKILKMISDKLREKDVPVPEVKLIELW
;
A
#
# COMPACT_ATOMS: atom_id res chain seq x y z
N MET A 1 -23.80 -8.42 18.09
CA MET A 1 -22.76 -7.43 18.45
C MET A 1 -22.44 -6.68 17.16
N GLY A 2 -22.41 -5.35 17.17
CA GLY A 2 -22.11 -4.59 15.95
C GLY A 2 -20.62 -4.67 15.58
N ILE A 3 -20.30 -4.31 14.34
CA ILE A 3 -18.93 -4.33 13.78
C ILE A 3 -17.98 -3.49 14.64
N TRP A 4 -18.43 -2.33 15.11
CA TRP A 4 -17.63 -1.44 15.94
C TRP A 4 -17.27 -2.06 17.30
N GLU A 5 -18.22 -2.73 17.94
CA GLU A 5 -18.00 -3.40 19.22
C GLU A 5 -17.00 -4.56 19.08
N VAL A 6 -17.01 -5.28 17.97
CA VAL A 6 -15.99 -6.31 17.67
C VAL A 6 -14.61 -5.68 17.56
N ILE A 7 -14.48 -4.58 16.82
CA ILE A 7 -13.20 -3.86 16.67
C ILE A 7 -12.67 -3.39 18.03
N GLN A 8 -13.51 -2.73 18.82
CA GLN A 8 -13.13 -2.23 20.14
C GLN A 8 -12.69 -3.36 21.08
N LYS A 9 -13.37 -4.51 21.03
CA LYS A 9 -13.01 -5.68 21.86
C LYS A 9 -11.65 -6.26 21.48
N GLU A 10 -11.29 -6.32 20.20
CA GLU A 10 -9.99 -6.88 19.78
C GLU A 10 -8.81 -5.94 20.05
N ILE A 11 -9.04 -4.63 20.23
CA ILE A 11 -7.97 -3.66 20.54
C ILE A 11 -7.94 -3.22 22.00
N VAL A 12 -8.83 -3.73 22.86
CA VAL A 12 -9.00 -3.26 24.25
C VAL A 12 -7.72 -3.35 25.08
N ASP A 13 -6.92 -4.39 24.85
CA ASP A 13 -5.65 -4.63 25.55
C ASP A 13 -4.46 -3.89 24.91
N LYS A 14 -4.69 -3.12 23.85
CA LYS A 14 -3.67 -2.35 23.11
C LYS A 14 -4.02 -0.85 23.12
N PRO A 15 -3.87 -0.15 24.27
CA PRO A 15 -4.34 1.23 24.45
C PRO A 15 -3.63 2.24 23.54
N GLU A 16 -2.46 1.92 22.98
CA GLU A 16 -1.79 2.75 21.97
C GLU A 16 -2.46 2.70 20.59
N ILE A 17 -3.38 1.77 20.34
CA ILE A 17 -4.05 1.63 19.04
C ILE A 17 -5.36 2.41 19.02
N SER A 18 -5.48 3.35 18.09
CA SER A 18 -6.76 3.99 17.79
C SER A 18 -7.37 3.41 16.52
N ALA A 19 -8.66 3.11 16.56
CA ALA A 19 -9.43 2.66 15.40
C ALA A 19 -10.34 3.75 14.86
N GLU A 20 -10.52 3.77 13.54
CA GLU A 20 -11.48 4.61 12.86
C GLU A 20 -12.17 3.81 11.76
N LEU A 21 -13.50 3.88 11.69
CA LEU A 21 -14.29 3.22 10.65
C LEU A 21 -15.02 4.28 9.83
N ARG A 22 -14.77 4.29 8.51
CA ARG A 22 -15.38 5.24 7.57
C ARG A 22 -16.18 4.51 6.49
N THR A 23 -17.29 5.09 6.05
CA THR A 23 -18.02 4.63 4.86
C THR A 23 -17.46 5.28 3.60
N SER A 24 -17.20 4.48 2.57
CA SER A 24 -16.77 4.94 1.25
C SER A 24 -17.96 4.91 0.29
N TRP A 25 -18.34 6.07 -0.23
CA TRP A 25 -19.61 6.26 -0.96
C TRP A 25 -19.57 5.85 -2.44
N ARG A 26 -18.40 5.50 -3.02
CA ARG A 26 -18.27 5.35 -4.48
C ARG A 26 -18.47 3.96 -5.06
N GLU A 27 -18.43 2.91 -4.24
CA GLU A 27 -18.70 1.54 -4.67
C GLU A 27 -19.50 0.89 -3.53
N GLN A 28 -20.75 0.54 -3.82
CA GLN A 28 -21.69 -0.26 -3.00
C GLN A 28 -21.20 -0.57 -1.57
N GLU A 29 -21.71 0.16 -0.58
CA GLU A 29 -21.58 -0.18 0.85
C GLU A 29 -20.19 -0.65 1.34
N SER A 30 -19.12 -0.04 0.83
CA SER A 30 -17.76 -0.36 1.31
C SER A 30 -17.40 0.43 2.56
N MET A 31 -16.85 -0.24 3.55
CA MET A 31 -16.27 0.35 4.76
C MET A 31 -14.75 0.32 4.67
N VAL A 32 -14.12 1.31 5.29
CA VAL A 32 -12.66 1.38 5.47
C VAL A 32 -12.38 1.44 6.96
N LEU A 33 -11.71 0.43 7.49
CA LEU A 33 -11.15 0.44 8.83
C LEU A 33 -9.71 0.95 8.76
N THR A 34 -9.38 1.91 9.62
CA THR A 34 -8.03 2.38 9.87
C THR A 34 -7.65 2.04 11.31
N LEU A 35 -6.51 1.38 11.50
CA LEU A 35 -5.85 1.25 12.80
C LEU A 35 -4.58 2.09 12.79
N GLU A 36 -4.38 2.90 13.84
CA GLU A 36 -3.19 3.72 14.03
C GLU A 36 -2.54 3.39 15.36
N ASN A 37 -1.23 3.10 15.34
CA ASN A 37 -0.43 3.13 16.54
C ASN A 37 -0.09 4.59 16.87
N THR A 38 -0.73 5.13 17.90
CA THR A 38 -0.64 6.54 18.27
C THR A 38 0.75 6.95 18.76
N LYS A 39 1.57 6.00 19.24
CA LYS A 39 2.97 6.24 19.66
C LYS A 39 3.91 6.34 18.47
N THR A 40 3.82 5.41 17.52
CA THR A 40 4.72 5.37 16.34
C THR A 40 4.21 6.17 15.15
N LYS A 41 2.93 6.58 15.17
CA LYS A 41 2.18 7.17 14.05
C LYS A 41 2.07 6.26 12.82
N GLN A 42 2.36 4.97 12.99
CA GLN A 42 2.13 3.97 11.96
C GLN A 42 0.64 3.74 11.80
N LYS A 43 0.19 3.65 10.55
CA LYS A 43 -1.21 3.36 10.20
C LYS A 43 -1.29 2.16 9.30
N THR A 44 -2.35 1.39 9.45
CA THR A 44 -2.77 0.35 8.51
C THR A 44 -4.25 0.54 8.25
N GLU A 45 -4.66 0.31 7.01
CA GLU A 45 -6.03 0.50 6.58
C GLU A 45 -6.48 -0.74 5.81
N ARG A 46 -7.77 -1.05 5.85
CA ARG A 46 -8.38 -2.12 5.05
C ARG A 46 -9.78 -1.72 4.63
N GLY A 47 -10.02 -1.75 3.33
CA GLY A 47 -11.37 -1.69 2.76
C GLY A 47 -12.02 -3.08 2.77
N PHE A 48 -13.32 -3.15 3.06
CA PHE A 48 -14.14 -4.36 2.99
C PHE A 48 -15.60 -3.98 2.70
N CYS A 49 -16.34 -4.84 2.01
CA CYS A 49 -17.79 -4.64 1.85
C CYS A 49 -18.52 -4.94 3.16
N THR A 50 -19.66 -4.28 3.42
CA THR A 50 -20.53 -4.59 4.57
C THR A 50 -20.83 -6.08 4.71
N GLU A 51 -21.03 -6.79 3.60
CA GLU A 51 -21.22 -8.24 3.57
C GLU A 51 -19.96 -9.02 3.98
N GLU A 52 -18.77 -8.58 3.55
CA GLU A 52 -17.49 -9.22 3.91
C GLU A 52 -17.16 -8.99 5.40
N GLY A 53 -17.41 -7.78 5.92
CA GLY A 53 -17.26 -7.47 7.35
C GLY A 53 -18.45 -7.87 8.21
N GLY A 54 -19.47 -8.51 7.62
CA GLY A 54 -20.78 -8.71 8.24
C GLY A 54 -20.81 -9.73 9.38
N THR A 55 -19.79 -10.58 9.49
CA THR A 55 -19.68 -11.57 10.58
C THR A 55 -18.64 -11.16 11.61
N GLU A 56 -18.91 -11.48 12.88
CA GLU A 56 -18.00 -11.21 13.99
C GLU A 56 -16.64 -11.87 13.80
N GLU A 57 -16.59 -13.14 13.40
CA GLU A 57 -15.35 -13.89 13.18
C GLU A 57 -14.48 -13.24 12.10
N ARG A 58 -15.10 -12.87 10.97
CA ARG A 58 -14.36 -12.23 9.88
C ARG A 58 -13.81 -10.87 10.27
N MET A 59 -14.57 -10.08 11.03
CA MET A 59 -14.10 -8.80 11.54
C MET A 59 -12.95 -8.97 12.54
N LYS A 60 -12.96 -10.00 13.39
CA LYS A 60 -11.83 -10.33 14.26
C LYS A 60 -10.58 -10.65 13.45
N ASP A 61 -10.70 -11.50 12.43
CA ASP A 61 -9.57 -11.85 11.55
C ASP A 61 -8.99 -10.61 10.87
N ILE A 62 -9.84 -9.73 10.34
CA ILE A 62 -9.42 -8.45 9.75
C ILE A 62 -8.64 -7.60 10.76
N VAL A 63 -9.15 -7.41 11.98
CA VAL A 63 -8.48 -6.60 13.00
C VAL A 63 -7.15 -7.24 13.41
N ARG A 64 -7.10 -8.56 13.60
CA ARG A 64 -5.87 -9.28 13.96
C ARG A 64 -4.80 -9.18 12.89
N GLU A 65 -5.16 -9.38 11.62
CA GLU A 65 -4.23 -9.18 10.50
C GLU A 65 -3.68 -7.75 10.46
N MET A 66 -4.53 -6.75 10.73
CA MET A 66 -4.11 -5.35 10.79
C MET A 66 -3.20 -5.08 11.99
N LEU A 67 -3.50 -5.65 13.17
CA LEU A 67 -2.65 -5.53 14.35
C LEU A 67 -1.27 -6.16 14.16
N LEU A 68 -1.19 -7.34 13.54
CA LEU A 68 0.09 -7.98 13.21
C LEU A 68 0.97 -7.07 12.35
N ARG A 69 0.39 -6.33 11.40
CA ARG A 69 1.12 -5.33 10.59
C ARG A 69 1.61 -4.14 11.41
N LEU A 70 0.87 -3.73 12.44
CA LEU A 70 1.30 -2.66 13.35
C LEU A 70 2.36 -3.12 14.35
N ASP A 71 2.37 -4.42 14.69
CA ASP A 71 3.34 -5.01 15.60
C ASP A 71 4.71 -5.28 14.90
N ASP A 72 4.76 -5.35 13.56
CA ASP A 72 6.02 -5.45 12.80
C ASP A 72 6.73 -4.08 12.65
N VAL A 73 7.23 -3.60 13.79
CA VAL A 73 7.89 -2.29 13.92
C VAL A 73 9.19 -2.22 13.11
N ASP A 74 9.91 -3.33 12.97
CA ASP A 74 11.20 -3.36 12.26
C ASP A 74 11.01 -3.29 10.74
N GLU A 75 10.06 -4.04 10.18
CA GLU A 75 9.70 -3.92 8.77
C GLU A 75 9.15 -2.50 8.48
N TRP A 76 8.34 -1.92 9.37
CA TRP A 76 7.91 -0.52 9.24
C TRP A 76 9.08 0.47 9.20
N ARG A 77 10.05 0.34 10.12
CA ARG A 77 11.25 1.18 10.17
C ARG A 77 12.09 1.02 8.90
N ARG A 78 12.24 -0.20 8.39
CA ARG A 78 12.90 -0.49 7.12
C ARG A 78 12.22 0.24 5.96
N LYS A 79 10.90 0.11 5.82
CA LYS A 79 10.12 0.77 4.77
C LYS A 79 10.22 2.29 4.85
N LEU A 80 10.15 2.86 6.06
CA LEU A 80 10.28 4.30 6.29
C LEU A 80 11.68 4.82 5.94
N ALA A 81 12.73 4.08 6.30
CA ALA A 81 14.11 4.42 5.93
C ALA A 81 14.31 4.38 4.41
N MET A 82 13.81 3.34 3.74
CA MET A 82 13.85 3.22 2.28
C MET A 82 13.10 4.38 1.60
N LEU A 83 11.91 4.74 2.09
CA LEU A 83 11.16 5.88 1.57
C LEU A 83 11.97 7.18 1.66
N LYS A 84 12.64 7.42 2.80
CA LYS A 84 13.49 8.62 2.97
C LYS A 84 14.65 8.64 1.97
N LEU A 85 15.31 7.50 1.75
CA LEU A 85 16.39 7.39 0.76
C LEU A 85 15.88 7.67 -0.65
N ILE A 86 14.76 7.09 -1.05
CA ILE A 86 14.13 7.31 -2.35
C ILE A 86 13.75 8.79 -2.53
N GLN A 87 13.12 9.40 -1.53
CA GLN A 87 12.74 10.82 -1.58
C GLN A 87 13.95 11.74 -1.76
N ALA A 88 15.04 11.47 -1.04
CA ALA A 88 16.28 12.23 -1.16
C ALA A 88 16.94 12.02 -2.53
N ALA A 89 17.00 10.79 -3.02
CA ALA A 89 17.61 10.46 -4.30
C ALA A 89 16.83 11.03 -5.49
N LEU A 90 15.50 11.10 -5.42
CA LEU A 90 14.67 11.68 -6.47
C LEU A 90 14.46 13.19 -6.33
N ASP A 91 14.91 13.80 -5.22
CA ASP A 91 14.64 15.19 -4.84
C ASP A 91 13.12 15.51 -4.84
N ILE A 92 12.35 14.65 -4.16
CA ILE A 92 10.89 14.77 -4.09
C ILE A 92 10.39 14.81 -2.64
N LYS A 93 9.27 15.50 -2.45
CA LYS A 93 8.52 15.49 -1.19
C LYS A 93 7.12 14.92 -1.40
N LEU A 94 6.88 13.71 -0.91
CA LEU A 94 5.54 13.15 -0.87
C LEU A 94 4.72 13.84 0.22
N ASP A 95 3.45 14.12 -0.08
CA ASP A 95 2.49 14.57 0.92
C ASP A 95 2.14 13.44 1.91
N GLN A 96 1.40 13.78 2.97
CA GLN A 96 1.06 12.81 4.02
C GLN A 96 0.30 11.59 3.49
N ARG A 97 -0.63 11.77 2.55
CA ARG A 97 -1.43 10.68 1.98
C ARG A 97 -0.59 9.81 1.04
N GLN A 98 0.25 10.43 0.21
CA GLN A 98 1.16 9.71 -0.68
C GLN A 98 2.17 8.86 0.10
N LYS A 99 2.68 9.36 1.23
CA LYS A 99 3.56 8.58 2.12
C LYS A 99 2.84 7.38 2.71
N GLN A 100 1.61 7.58 3.19
CA GLN A 100 0.79 6.49 3.74
C GLN A 100 0.55 5.41 2.68
N TYR A 101 0.20 5.82 1.46
CA TYR A 101 0.01 4.90 0.36
C TYR A 101 1.31 4.16 -0.03
N ALA A 102 2.43 4.87 -0.13
CA ALA A 102 3.73 4.29 -0.46
C ALA A 102 4.20 3.24 0.54
N LEU A 103 3.84 3.38 1.82
CA LEU A 103 4.20 2.44 2.89
C LEU A 103 3.15 1.35 3.11
N SER A 104 2.02 1.40 2.40
CA SER A 104 0.95 0.41 2.54
C SER A 104 1.30 -0.93 1.86
N GLU A 105 0.74 -2.01 2.37
CA GLU A 105 0.86 -3.36 1.79
C GLU A 105 -0.30 -3.74 0.87
N ILE A 106 -1.46 -3.08 1.01
CA ILE A 106 -2.67 -3.50 0.28
C ILE A 106 -2.57 -3.10 -1.19
N PRO A 107 -2.70 -4.03 -2.15
CA PRO A 107 -2.53 -3.76 -3.58
C PRO A 107 -3.49 -2.69 -4.13
N ALA A 108 -4.73 -2.62 -3.64
CA ALA A 108 -5.74 -1.67 -4.08
C ALA A 108 -6.13 -0.70 -2.96
N TRP A 109 -5.55 0.50 -2.95
CA TRP A 109 -6.28 1.61 -2.33
C TRP A 109 -7.27 2.17 -3.35
N LEU A 110 -8.52 2.35 -2.92
CA LEU A 110 -9.42 3.32 -3.52
C LEU A 110 -9.01 4.74 -3.08
N VAL A 111 -7.80 5.20 -3.43
CA VAL A 111 -7.56 6.65 -3.38
C VAL A 111 -8.41 7.23 -4.50
N GLU A 112 -9.43 8.00 -4.21
CA GLU A 112 -10.14 8.77 -5.23
C GLU A 112 -9.21 9.84 -5.83
N GLY A 113 -9.29 10.07 -7.15
CA GLY A 113 -8.66 11.21 -7.82
C GLY A 113 -7.80 10.82 -9.01
N ARG A 114 -8.29 11.13 -10.22
CA ARG A 114 -7.43 11.25 -11.40
C ARG A 114 -6.55 12.48 -11.15
N ARG A 115 -5.21 12.35 -11.24
CA ARG A 115 -4.17 13.42 -11.15
C ARG A 115 -3.50 13.74 -9.80
N THR A 116 -3.30 12.78 -8.87
CA THR A 116 -2.71 13.07 -7.53
C THR A 116 -1.32 12.48 -7.23
N GLY A 117 -0.50 12.12 -8.22
CA GLY A 117 0.83 11.54 -7.97
C GLY A 117 0.81 10.06 -7.53
N LYS A 118 -0.32 9.37 -7.73
CA LYS A 118 -0.52 7.94 -7.45
C LYS A 118 0.48 7.04 -8.17
N THR A 119 0.78 7.34 -9.43
CA THR A 119 1.71 6.56 -10.23
C THR A 119 3.10 6.49 -9.58
N LEU A 120 3.62 7.62 -9.12
CA LEU A 120 4.91 7.66 -8.44
C LEU A 120 4.85 6.99 -7.07
N ALA A 121 3.81 7.26 -6.28
CA ALA A 121 3.65 6.63 -4.97
C ALA A 121 3.47 5.10 -5.06
N ASN A 122 2.82 4.61 -6.13
CA ASN A 122 2.68 3.17 -6.43
C ASN A 122 4.02 2.56 -6.85
N VAL A 123 4.78 3.23 -7.72
CA VAL A 123 6.14 2.81 -8.06
C VAL A 123 7.01 2.70 -6.82
N ILE A 124 7.00 3.73 -5.97
CA ILE A 124 7.76 3.74 -4.71
C ILE A 124 7.31 2.59 -3.79
N LYS A 125 6.00 2.36 -3.67
CA LYS A 125 5.45 1.24 -2.90
C LYS A 125 5.99 -0.11 -3.37
N ILE A 126 5.96 -0.35 -4.68
CA ILE A 126 6.48 -1.60 -5.27
C ILE A 126 7.95 -1.75 -4.91
N LEU A 127 8.76 -0.72 -5.12
CA LEU A 127 10.21 -0.76 -4.82
C LEU A 127 10.54 -0.89 -3.33
N ILE A 128 9.66 -0.45 -2.43
CA ILE A 128 9.84 -0.59 -0.98
C ILE A 128 9.50 -2.01 -0.52
N ASN A 129 8.43 -2.59 -1.06
CA ASN A 129 7.91 -3.88 -0.62
C ASN A 129 8.66 -5.06 -1.25
N GLU A 130 9.09 -4.94 -2.50
CA GLU A 130 9.83 -5.98 -3.20
C GLU A 130 11.29 -6.02 -2.74
N LYS A 131 11.74 -7.21 -2.33
CA LYS A 131 13.11 -7.45 -1.85
C LYS A 131 14.01 -8.06 -2.93
N GLU A 132 13.42 -8.64 -3.96
CA GLU A 132 14.11 -9.36 -5.03
C GLU A 132 13.99 -8.63 -6.38
N THR A 133 14.78 -9.07 -7.36
CA THR A 133 14.68 -8.59 -8.75
C THR A 133 13.28 -8.83 -9.31
N ILE A 134 12.65 -7.75 -9.75
CA ILE A 134 11.32 -7.76 -10.35
C ILE A 134 11.46 -8.11 -11.84
N ARG A 135 10.89 -9.24 -12.25
CA ARG A 135 10.83 -9.67 -13.66
C ARG A 135 9.42 -9.46 -14.19
N ILE A 136 9.29 -8.59 -15.19
CA ILE A 136 8.01 -8.21 -15.76
C ILE A 136 7.94 -8.70 -17.20
N THR A 137 6.96 -9.55 -17.49
CA THR A 137 6.60 -9.98 -18.84
C THR A 137 5.35 -9.26 -19.28
N ARG A 138 5.03 -9.39 -20.57
CA ARG A 138 3.76 -8.94 -21.15
C ARG A 138 2.54 -9.34 -20.31
N ASP A 139 2.52 -10.57 -19.83
CA ASP A 139 1.38 -11.16 -19.11
C ASP A 139 1.38 -10.87 -17.60
N SER A 140 2.50 -10.40 -17.03
CA SER A 140 2.60 -10.09 -15.60
C SER A 140 2.56 -8.61 -15.28
N ALA A 141 2.68 -7.74 -16.30
CA ALA A 141 2.74 -6.29 -16.13
C ALA A 141 1.54 -5.71 -15.37
N TRP A 142 0.35 -6.33 -15.48
CA TRP A 142 -0.87 -5.87 -14.80
C TRP A 142 -0.77 -5.91 -13.28
N ARG A 143 0.16 -6.69 -12.71
CA ARG A 143 0.39 -6.77 -11.27
C ARG A 143 1.05 -5.51 -10.69
N TYR A 144 1.65 -4.68 -11.53
CA TYR A 144 2.44 -3.52 -11.12
C TYR A 144 1.74 -2.18 -11.41
N THR A 145 0.46 -2.20 -11.77
CA THR A 145 -0.35 -1.00 -12.00
C THR A 145 -1.43 -0.85 -10.92
N ASP A 146 -1.80 0.41 -10.64
CA ASP A 146 -2.89 0.80 -9.76
C ASP A 146 -4.25 0.86 -10.49
N ASP A 147 -4.27 0.81 -11.83
CA ASP A 147 -5.50 0.81 -12.62
C ASP A 147 -5.37 -0.05 -13.89
N ASN A 148 -5.90 -1.27 -13.82
CA ASN A 148 -5.89 -2.22 -14.93
C ASN A 148 -7.02 -1.99 -15.95
N ARG A 149 -7.90 -1.00 -15.75
CA ARG A 149 -9.03 -0.71 -16.64
C ARG A 149 -8.62 -0.04 -17.95
N PHE A 150 -7.37 0.42 -18.06
CA PHE A 150 -6.83 1.13 -19.22
C PHE A 150 -6.17 0.21 -20.28
N GLY A 151 -6.25 -1.11 -20.10
CA GLY A 151 -5.79 -2.09 -21.08
C GLY A 151 -4.27 -2.27 -21.15
N TYR A 152 -3.85 -3.21 -22.00
CA TYR A 152 -2.46 -3.71 -22.05
C TYR A 152 -1.40 -2.61 -22.27
N ALA A 153 -1.65 -1.69 -23.22
CA ALA A 153 -0.67 -0.66 -23.59
C ALA A 153 -0.34 0.24 -22.40
N TYR A 154 -1.36 0.66 -21.63
CA TYR A 154 -1.16 1.47 -20.43
C TYR A 154 -0.33 0.73 -19.38
N VAL A 155 -0.67 -0.53 -19.14
CA VAL A 155 0.00 -1.38 -18.15
C VAL A 155 1.48 -1.57 -18.48
N TRP A 156 1.81 -1.79 -19.76
CA TRP A 156 3.21 -1.93 -20.20
C TRP A 156 4.00 -0.63 -20.03
N GLU A 157 3.39 0.53 -20.31
CA GLU A 157 4.01 1.83 -20.05
C GLU A 157 4.28 2.06 -18.55
N GLN A 158 3.38 1.60 -17.66
CA GLN A 158 3.65 1.65 -16.22
C GLN A 158 4.85 0.79 -15.80
N ALA A 159 5.02 -0.38 -16.40
CA ALA A 159 6.19 -1.23 -16.16
C ALA A 159 7.49 -0.55 -16.62
N LYS A 160 7.47 0.17 -17.75
CA LYS A 160 8.61 0.98 -18.21
C LYS A 160 8.96 2.10 -17.25
N ILE A 161 7.95 2.81 -16.71
CA ILE A 161 8.16 3.87 -15.71
C ILE A 161 8.78 3.29 -14.43
N LEU A 162 8.27 2.15 -13.94
CA LEU A 162 8.83 1.44 -12.80
C LEU A 162 10.31 1.08 -13.02
N LYS A 163 10.66 0.56 -14.21
CA LYS A 163 12.04 0.28 -14.57
C LYS A 163 12.92 1.54 -14.57
N MET A 164 12.49 2.58 -15.27
CA MET A 164 13.24 3.84 -15.36
C MET A 164 13.54 4.43 -13.98
N ILE A 165 12.57 4.39 -13.07
CA ILE A 165 12.75 4.91 -11.71
C ILE A 165 13.67 4.01 -10.88
N SER A 166 13.54 2.68 -10.99
CA SER A 166 14.46 1.73 -10.35
C SER A 166 15.91 1.97 -10.82
N ASP A 167 16.15 2.06 -12.13
CA ASP A 167 17.47 2.29 -12.69
C ASP A 167 18.07 3.61 -12.17
N LYS A 168 17.31 4.72 -12.22
CA LYS A 168 17.74 6.03 -11.71
C LYS A 168 18.05 6.04 -10.21
N LEU A 169 17.32 5.26 -9.41
CA LEU A 169 17.56 5.13 -7.98
C LEU A 169 18.83 4.31 -7.71
N ARG A 170 19.05 3.24 -8.48
CA ARG A 170 20.23 2.39 -8.36
C ARG A 170 21.51 3.10 -8.83
N GLU A 171 21.43 3.96 -9.85
CA GLU A 171 22.53 4.87 -10.24
C GLU A 171 22.96 5.81 -9.10
N LYS A 172 22.08 6.06 -8.13
CA LYS A 172 22.34 6.86 -6.94
C LYS A 172 22.61 6.01 -5.69
N ASP A 173 22.99 4.74 -5.88
CA ASP A 173 23.29 3.76 -4.83
C ASP A 173 22.12 3.52 -3.84
N VAL A 174 20.88 3.77 -4.25
CA VAL A 174 19.71 3.41 -3.43
C VAL A 174 19.44 1.91 -3.60
N PRO A 175 19.33 1.14 -2.49
CA PRO A 175 19.20 -0.31 -2.54
C PRO A 175 17.76 -0.77 -2.86
N VAL A 176 17.24 -0.33 -4.01
CA VAL A 176 15.95 -0.79 -4.56
C VAL A 176 16.13 -2.01 -5.47
N PRO A 177 15.10 -2.86 -5.61
CA PRO A 177 15.17 -4.02 -6.50
C PRO A 177 15.40 -3.60 -7.96
N GLU A 178 16.18 -4.41 -8.67
CA GLU A 178 16.36 -4.28 -10.12
C GLU A 178 15.06 -4.66 -10.83
N VAL A 179 14.69 -3.92 -11.88
CA VAL A 179 13.51 -4.22 -12.71
C VAL A 179 13.95 -4.63 -14.11
N LYS A 180 13.56 -5.84 -14.51
CA LYS A 180 13.82 -6.42 -15.84
C LYS A 180 12.51 -6.53 -16.62
N LEU A 181 12.45 -5.85 -17.76
CA LEU A 181 11.39 -6.04 -18.75
C LEU A 181 11.81 -7.16 -19.68
N ILE A 182 10.96 -8.18 -19.81
CA ILE A 182 11.19 -9.35 -20.66
C ILE A 182 10.14 -9.31 -21.76
N GLU A 183 10.56 -8.90 -22.96
CA GLU A 183 9.74 -8.99 -24.16
C GLU A 183 9.85 -10.41 -24.73
N LEU A 184 8.81 -11.21 -24.52
CA LEU A 184 8.65 -12.48 -25.22
C LEU A 184 7.94 -12.18 -26.54
N TRP A 185 8.64 -12.43 -27.65
CA TRP A 185 8.18 -12.24 -29.02
C TRP A 185 7.27 -13.38 -29.46
#